data_AF-A0A368H3B0-F1
#
_entry.id   AF-A0A368H3B0-F1
#
_cell.length_a   1.000
_cell.length_b   1.000
_cell.length_c   1.000
_cell.angle_alpha   90.00
_cell.angle_beta   90.00
_cell.angle_gamma   90.00
#
_symmetry.space_group_name_H-M   'P 1'
#
loop_
_entity.id
_entity.type
_entity.pdbx_description
1 polymer ?
#
loop_
_entity_poly.entity_id
_entity_poly.type
_entity_poly.pdbx_seq_one_letter_code
_entity_poly.pdbx_strand_id
1 'polypeptide(L)'
;MELSIKRIAPDVDIFLVGTKADLSDARKICFAVAEKKSQELGFSLFETSAVTGINCEELILEVLDKLFERRAEVREYLMEKEKAPQEQSEANEVEPVKPSLFCWLPYFWKKKE
;
A
#
# COMPACT_ATOMS: atom_id res chain seq x y z
N MET A 1 -17.28 -20.35 2.09
CA MET A 1 -17.28 -18.87 2.15
C MET A 1 -16.11 -18.40 1.32
N GLU A 2 -16.38 -17.87 0.14
CA GLU A 2 -15.35 -17.28 -0.71
C GLU A 2 -15.16 -15.83 -0.25
N LEU A 3 -14.01 -15.53 0.36
CA LEU A 3 -13.69 -14.16 0.73
C LEU A 3 -13.62 -13.33 -0.56
N SER A 4 -14.48 -12.32 -0.69
CA SER A 4 -14.50 -11.45 -1.86
C SER A 4 -13.34 -10.43 -1.74
N ILE A 5 -12.12 -10.92 -1.96
CA ILE A 5 -10.85 -10.16 -1.86
C ILE A 5 -10.80 -8.97 -2.85
N LYS A 6 -11.72 -8.92 -3.82
CA LYS A 6 -11.82 -7.89 -4.87
C LYS A 6 -12.04 -6.46 -4.38
N ARG A 7 -12.30 -6.21 -3.08
CA ARG A 7 -12.54 -4.86 -2.52
C ARG A 7 -11.58 -4.46 -1.41
N ILE A 8 -10.43 -5.10 -1.31
CA ILE A 8 -9.43 -4.74 -0.31
C ILE A 8 -8.50 -3.69 -0.92
N ALA A 9 -8.22 -2.63 -0.15
CA ALA A 9 -7.25 -1.63 -0.56
C ALA A 9 -5.87 -2.30 -0.72
N PRO A 10 -5.09 -1.94 -1.76
CA PRO A 10 -3.87 -2.64 -2.12
C PRO A 10 -2.78 -2.62 -1.03
N ASP A 11 -2.91 -1.71 -0.07
CA ASP A 11 -1.97 -1.38 1.00
C ASP A 11 -2.43 -1.88 2.38
N VAL A 12 -3.23 -2.94 2.44
CA VAL A 12 -3.73 -3.52 3.70
C VAL A 12 -3.04 -4.85 3.99
N ASP A 13 -2.43 -4.97 5.17
CA ASP A 13 -2.02 -6.29 5.70
C ASP A 13 -3.23 -7.10 6.14
N ILE A 14 -3.24 -8.36 5.74
CA ILE A 14 -4.27 -9.32 6.12
C ILE A 14 -3.62 -10.48 6.85
N PHE A 15 -4.20 -10.82 7.99
CA PHE A 15 -3.79 -11.93 8.83
C PHE A 15 -4.93 -12.94 8.93
N LEU A 16 -4.63 -14.21 8.67
CA LEU A 16 -5.53 -15.33 8.92
C LEU A 16 -5.34 -15.80 10.36
N VAL A 17 -6.38 -15.72 11.18
CA VAL A 17 -6.31 -16.06 12.61
C VAL A 17 -7.25 -17.22 12.92
N GLY A 18 -6.66 -18.38 13.22
CA GLY A 18 -7.35 -19.55 13.74
C GLY A 18 -7.59 -19.40 15.25
N THR A 19 -8.79 -18.96 15.63
CA THR A 19 -9.14 -18.78 17.04
C THR A 19 -9.51 -20.11 17.72
N LYS A 20 -9.50 -20.12 19.06
CA LYS A 20 -9.84 -21.28 19.91
C LYS A 20 -8.86 -22.44 19.80
N ALA A 21 -7.56 -22.13 19.68
CA ALA A 21 -6.49 -23.12 19.60
C ALA A 21 -6.44 -24.07 20.83
N ASP A 22 -7.03 -23.67 21.96
CA ASP A 22 -7.19 -24.47 23.18
C ASP A 22 -8.11 -25.69 23.01
N LEU A 23 -9.03 -25.68 22.04
CA LEU A 23 -9.97 -26.76 21.80
C LEU A 23 -9.40 -27.84 20.85
N SER A 24 -8.30 -28.47 21.25
CA SER A 24 -7.62 -29.50 20.44
C SER A 24 -8.54 -30.65 20.04
N ASP A 25 -9.42 -31.08 20.95
CA ASP A 25 -10.28 -32.24 20.75
C ASP A 25 -11.44 -31.96 19.78
N ALA A 26 -11.80 -30.68 19.63
CA ALA A 26 -12.83 -30.22 18.69
C ALA A 26 -12.22 -29.64 17.40
N ARG A 27 -10.92 -29.85 17.16
CA ARG A 27 -10.21 -29.31 16.00
C ARG A 27 -10.75 -29.91 14.71
N LYS A 28 -11.28 -29.05 13.84
CA LYS A 28 -11.78 -29.42 12.50
C LYS A 28 -10.81 -29.10 11.37
N ILE A 29 -9.89 -28.16 11.60
CA ILE A 29 -8.92 -27.69 10.62
C ILE A 29 -7.52 -27.96 11.19
N CYS A 30 -6.74 -28.74 10.46
CA CYS A 30 -5.34 -28.96 10.80
C CYS A 30 -4.51 -27.75 10.35
N PHE A 31 -3.42 -27.50 11.07
CA PHE A 31 -2.54 -26.38 10.79
C PHE A 31 -2.03 -26.38 9.34
N ALA A 32 -1.62 -27.54 8.82
CA ALA A 32 -1.13 -27.67 7.44
C ALA A 32 -2.14 -27.22 6.37
N VAL A 33 -3.44 -27.41 6.59
CA VAL A 33 -4.48 -26.94 5.67
C VAL A 33 -4.63 -25.42 5.76
N ALA A 34 -4.59 -24.86 6.97
CA ALA A 34 -4.63 -23.42 7.17
C ALA A 34 -3.39 -22.72 6.59
N GLU A 35 -2.21 -23.31 6.77
CA GLU A 35 -0.93 -22.82 6.25
C GLU A 35 -0.90 -22.85 4.72
N LYS A 36 -1.32 -23.96 4.11
CA LYS A 36 -1.46 -24.02 2.66
C LYS A 36 -2.40 -22.90 2.17
N LYS A 37 -3.51 -22.67 2.88
CA LYS A 37 -4.46 -21.63 2.48
C LYS A 37 -3.91 -20.22 2.67
N SER A 38 -3.15 -19.98 3.73
CA SER A 38 -2.54 -18.66 3.98
C SER A 38 -1.48 -18.35 2.92
N GLN A 39 -0.68 -19.35 2.54
CA GLN A 39 0.30 -19.22 1.44
C GLN A 39 -0.38 -18.96 0.09
N GLU A 40 -1.46 -19.67 -0.23
CA GLU A 40 -2.25 -19.42 -1.46
C GLU A 40 -2.79 -17.99 -1.54
N LEU A 41 -3.12 -17.39 -0.39
CA LEU A 41 -3.68 -16.04 -0.30
C LEU A 41 -2.62 -14.96 -0.08
N GLY A 42 -1.38 -15.34 0.26
CA GLY A 42 -0.31 -14.41 0.65
C GLY A 42 -0.52 -13.75 2.01
N PHE A 43 -1.23 -14.40 2.93
CA PHE A 43 -1.54 -13.86 4.26
C PHE A 43 -0.68 -14.52 5.35
N SER A 44 -0.36 -13.77 6.40
CA SER A 44 0.24 -14.34 7.61
C SER A 44 -0.78 -15.21 8.36
N LEU A 45 -0.33 -16.30 8.97
CA LEU A 45 -1.19 -17.23 9.71
C LEU A 45 -0.81 -17.24 11.19
N PHE A 46 -1.81 -17.15 12.07
CA PHE A 46 -1.68 -17.36 13.51
C PHE A 46 -2.77 -18.28 14.03
N GLU A 47 -2.44 -19.18 14.96
CA GLU A 47 -3.44 -19.86 15.79
C GLU A 47 -3.41 -19.27 17.19
N THR A 48 -4.56 -18.80 17.69
CA THR A 48 -4.66 -18.08 18.96
C THR A 48 -5.75 -18.66 19.85
N SER A 49 -5.64 -18.40 21.15
CA SER A 49 -6.74 -18.63 22.09
C SER A 49 -6.89 -17.42 23.01
N ALA A 50 -8.05 -16.78 22.93
CA ALA A 50 -8.41 -15.72 23.86
C ALA A 50 -8.66 -16.24 25.28
N VAL A 51 -8.90 -17.54 25.46
CA VAL A 51 -9.16 -18.15 26.77
C VAL A 51 -7.86 -18.40 27.51
N THR A 52 -6.87 -18.99 26.85
CA THR A 52 -5.57 -19.30 27.45
C THR A 52 -4.53 -18.21 27.25
N GLY A 53 -4.78 -17.26 26.34
CA GLY A 53 -3.84 -16.20 25.97
C GLY A 53 -2.83 -16.60 24.89
N ILE A 54 -2.84 -17.85 24.42
CA ILE A 54 -1.86 -18.36 23.44
C ILE A 54 -1.84 -17.47 22.18
N ASN A 55 -0.64 -16.99 21.83
CA ASN A 55 -0.32 -16.22 20.62
C ASN A 55 -1.11 -14.91 20.45
N CYS A 56 -1.83 -14.46 21.47
CA CYS A 56 -2.64 -13.23 21.37
C CYS A 56 -1.76 -11.98 21.37
N GLU A 57 -0.74 -11.95 22.23
CA GLU A 57 0.18 -10.80 22.32
C GLU A 57 1.07 -10.74 21.08
N GLU A 58 1.63 -11.87 20.66
CA GLU A 58 2.48 -12.01 19.49
C GLU A 58 1.75 -11.59 18.21
N LEU A 59 0.47 -11.99 18.06
CA LEU A 59 -0.36 -11.55 16.95
C LEU A 59 -0.52 -10.02 16.94
N ILE A 60 -0.79 -9.41 18.11
CA ILE A 60 -1.01 -7.97 18.19
C ILE A 60 0.29 -7.21 17.90
N LEU A 61 1.42 -7.65 18.44
CA LEU A 61 2.72 -7.05 18.20
C LEU A 61 3.09 -7.11 16.72
N GLU A 62 2.94 -8.27 16.08
CA GLU A 62 3.21 -8.43 14.64
C GLU A 62 2.32 -7.50 13.79
N VAL A 63 1.04 -7.38 14.12
CA VAL A 63 0.12 -6.46 13.42
C VAL A 63 0.57 -5.01 13.56
N LEU A 64 1.00 -4.62 14.77
CA LEU A 64 1.49 -3.27 15.03
C LEU A 64 2.80 -2.99 14.29
N ASP A 65 3.75 -3.92 14.32
CA ASP A 65 5.04 -3.77 13.65
C ASP A 65 4.87 -3.57 12.15
N LYS A 66 4.07 -4.41 11.47
CA LYS A 66 3.79 -4.22 10.03
C LYS A 66 3.09 -2.90 9.72
N LEU A 67 2.19 -2.45 10.61
CA LEU A 67 1.54 -1.15 10.46
C LEU A 67 2.56 0.00 10.56
N PHE A 68 3.51 -0.08 11.50
CA PHE A 68 4.55 0.93 11.67
C PHE A 68 5.53 0.95 10.49
N GLU A 69 6.00 -0.21 10.05
CA GLU A 69 6.87 -0.36 8.88
C GLU A 69 6.23 0.27 7.64
N ARG A 70 4.99 -0.10 7.32
CA ARG A 70 4.27 0.50 6.18
C ARG A 70 4.14 2.01 6.32
N ARG A 71 3.81 2.52 7.51
CA ARG A 71 3.68 3.97 7.73
C ARG A 71 5.01 4.70 7.57
N ALA A 72 6.12 4.07 7.93
CA ALA A 72 7.46 4.62 7.75
C ALA A 72 7.81 4.69 6.26
N GLU A 73 7.61 3.61 5.50
CA GLU A 73 7.84 3.55 4.06
C GLU A 73 7.05 4.61 3.29
N VAL A 74 5.74 4.72 3.58
CA VAL A 74 4.89 5.73 2.94
C VAL A 74 5.39 7.14 3.26
N ARG A 75 5.81 7.39 4.50
CA ARG A 75 6.35 8.69 4.90
C ARG A 75 7.65 9.01 4.17
N GLU A 76 8.58 8.07 4.09
CA GLU A 76 9.86 8.23 3.40
C GLU A 76 9.64 8.55 1.91
N TYR A 77 8.79 7.78 1.23
CA TYR A 77 8.45 8.01 -0.18
C TYR A 77 7.86 9.41 -0.43
N LEU A 78 7.01 9.89 0.48
CA LEU A 78 6.46 11.25 0.40
C LEU A 78 7.56 12.31 0.58
N MET A 79 8.47 12.12 1.54
CA MET A 79 9.59 13.03 1.78
C MET A 79 10.60 13.05 0.63
N GLU A 80 10.86 11.93 -0.03
CA GLU A 80 11.73 11.87 -1.21
C GLU A 80 11.15 12.61 -2.40
N LYS A 81 9.83 12.49 -2.63
CA LYS A 81 9.12 13.26 -3.67
C LYS A 81 9.23 14.77 -3.48
N GLU A 82 9.25 15.24 -2.23
CA GLU A 82 9.42 16.65 -1.91
C GLU A 82 10.88 17.12 -2.13
N LYS A 83 11.86 16.22 -2.05
CA LYS A 83 13.29 16.52 -2.21
C LYS A 83 13.83 16.33 -3.62
N ALA A 84 13.16 15.56 -4.47
CA ALA A 84 13.46 15.52 -5.89
C ALA A 84 13.38 16.96 -6.43
N PRO A 85 14.35 17.43 -7.25
CA PRO A 85 14.24 18.75 -7.85
C PRO A 85 12.91 18.82 -8.59
N GLN A 86 11.99 19.63 -8.08
CA GLN A 86 10.97 20.17 -8.94
C GLN A 86 11.74 20.85 -10.07
N GLU A 87 11.53 20.43 -11.32
CA GLU A 87 11.74 21.35 -12.43
C GLU A 87 11.02 22.63 -12.01
N GLN A 88 11.79 23.67 -11.78
CA GLN A 88 11.40 24.85 -11.02
C GLN A 88 10.11 25.44 -11.57
N SER A 89 8.96 25.15 -10.93
CA SER A 89 7.88 26.12 -10.89
C SER A 89 8.19 27.08 -9.76
N GLU A 90 9.19 27.92 -9.99
CA GLU A 90 9.35 29.14 -9.20
C GLU A 90 8.03 29.91 -9.29
N ALA A 91 7.46 30.27 -8.13
CA ALA A 91 6.47 31.32 -8.02
C ALA A 91 7.13 32.66 -8.36
N ASN A 92 7.56 32.81 -9.61
CA ASN A 92 7.90 34.09 -10.20
C ASN A 92 6.57 34.73 -10.62
N GLU A 93 6.42 36.00 -10.28
CA GLU A 93 5.43 36.88 -10.93
C GLU A 93 5.43 36.55 -12.42
N VAL A 94 4.27 36.20 -12.96
CA VAL A 94 4.13 35.78 -14.36
C VAL A 94 4.36 37.03 -15.23
N GLU A 95 5.61 37.34 -15.54
CA GLU A 95 5.89 38.14 -16.73
C GLU A 95 5.38 37.35 -17.94
N PRO A 96 4.59 37.99 -18.83
CA PRO A 96 4.02 37.28 -19.96
C PRO A 96 5.15 36.74 -20.84
N VAL A 97 5.12 35.41 -21.06
CA VAL A 97 6.04 34.71 -21.96
C VAL A 97 6.02 35.41 -23.32
N LYS A 98 7.09 36.14 -23.65
CA LYS A 98 7.24 36.77 -24.96
C LYS A 98 7.45 35.66 -25.98
N PRO A 99 6.54 35.48 -26.95
CA PRO A 99 6.71 34.45 -27.96
C PRO A 99 7.97 34.74 -28.77
N SER A 100 8.79 33.72 -28.98
CA SER A 100 9.98 33.83 -29.83
C SER A 100 9.56 34.25 -31.25
N LEU A 101 10.47 34.92 -31.97
CA LEU A 101 10.24 35.31 -33.37
C LEU A 101 9.83 34.11 -34.26
N PHE A 102 10.21 32.89 -33.85
CA PHE A 102 9.82 31.66 -34.53
C PHE A 102 8.32 31.36 -34.46
N CYS A 103 7.62 31.83 -33.42
CA CYS A 103 6.17 31.65 -33.30
C CYS A 103 5.37 32.41 -34.37
N TRP A 104 5.99 33.39 -35.05
CA TRP A 104 5.34 34.22 -36.06
C TRP A 104 5.75 33.82 -37.49
N LEU A 105 6.77 32.98 -37.66
CA LEU A 105 7.22 32.49 -38.97
C LEU A 105 6.09 31.84 -39.80
N PRO A 106 5.14 31.06 -39.21
CA PRO A 106 4.03 30.52 -39.99
C PRO A 106 3.05 31.59 -40.49
N TYR A 107 2.96 32.75 -39.81
CA TYR A 107 2.09 33.85 -40.20
C TYR A 107 2.64 34.68 -41.38
N PHE A 108 3.96 34.71 -41.55
CA PHE A 108 4.59 35.44 -42.66
C PHE A 108 4.62 34.67 -43.99
N TRP A 109 4.36 33.35 -43.99
CA TRP A 109 4.27 32.55 -45.21
C TRP A 109 2.85 32.36 -45.75
N LYS A 110 1.81 32.66 -44.97
CA LYS A 110 0.41 32.55 -45.40
C LYS A 110 -0.13 33.79 -46.13
N LYS A 111 0.72 34.80 -46.38
CA LYS A 111 0.33 36.09 -46.98
C LYS A 111 0.99 36.34 -48.34
N LYS A 112 0.95 35.33 -49.21
CA LYS A 112 1.41 35.41 -50.60
C LYS A 112 0.39 34.79 -51.54
N GLU A 113 -0.80 35.37 -51.56
CA GLU A 113 -1.74 35.37 -52.69
C GLU A 113 -2.33 36.79 -52.81
#